data_AF-A0A316UJW0-F1
#
_entry.id   AF-A0A316UJW0-F1
#
_cell.length_a   1.000
_cell.length_b   1.000
_cell.length_c   1.000
_cell.angle_alpha   90.00
_cell.angle_beta   90.00
_cell.angle_gamma   90.00
#
_symmetry.space_group_name_H-M   'P 1'
#
loop_
_entity.id
_entity.type
_entity.pdbx_description
1 polymer ?
#
loop_
_entity_poly.entity_id
_entity_poly.type
_entity_poly.pdbx_seq_one_letter_code
_entity_poly.pdbx_strand_id
1 'polypeptide(L)'
;MASGSASTAVAPAKSADDLLAQYRAESTPAPNAPFVWKPSSPGNADGLSDFLEAHLPSTTTSRGGSRHIWVTIPYKRQSSSRSDNDMKFALAQAHHAFAELSTSCQAIEDNDKIPQRQNRKQGMSKGQRKKVLIDDFGASLPRWADEGGLLTGKWLMFKDDKWVDYGFRTLAYSIIDGPLSQCKSANVHTVKVDCADHRKNGEQLISLFYEDVWDEAASTEIARIMLRHHCQYSRAAKTDLHSALGINSKVKGVAISGDSTRLADLSPLCAHSTGPTSPPRSIASTRSFLAKRRKSSRSSTASKRRSGTRRRRKGERSPVTARKRVDRQVERR
;
A
#
# COMPACT_ATOMS: atom_id res chain seq x y z
N MET A 1 20.31 -22.27 -32.36
CA MET A 1 19.23 -21.42 -31.79
C MET A 1 19.89 -20.26 -31.08
N ALA A 2 19.90 -19.08 -31.70
CA ALA A 2 20.52 -17.88 -31.13
C ALA A 2 19.57 -17.28 -30.10
N SER A 3 19.91 -17.40 -28.81
CA SER A 3 19.26 -16.63 -27.75
C SER A 3 19.69 -15.18 -27.88
N GLY A 4 18.91 -14.38 -28.62
CA GLY A 4 19.10 -12.94 -28.69
C GLY A 4 18.92 -12.33 -27.30
N SER A 5 20.03 -12.01 -26.64
CA SER A 5 20.03 -11.19 -25.43
C SER A 5 19.51 -9.82 -25.82
N ALA A 6 18.25 -9.54 -25.53
CA ALA A 6 17.68 -8.20 -25.69
C ALA A 6 18.48 -7.24 -24.81
N SER A 7 19.38 -6.48 -25.44
CA SER A 7 20.07 -5.35 -24.82
C SER A 7 18.99 -4.43 -24.25
N THR A 8 18.89 -4.40 -22.93
CA THR A 8 17.88 -3.57 -22.26
C THR A 8 18.42 -2.15 -22.38
N ALA A 9 17.91 -1.39 -23.35
CA ALA A 9 18.27 0.01 -23.53
C ALA A 9 18.09 0.73 -22.19
N VAL A 10 19.20 1.26 -21.66
CA VAL A 10 19.18 2.04 -20.42
C VAL A 10 18.33 3.27 -20.71
N ALA A 11 17.23 3.42 -19.97
CA ALA A 11 16.38 4.60 -20.09
C ALA A 11 17.24 5.86 -19.87
N PRO A 12 17.01 6.95 -20.63
CA PRO A 12 17.78 8.17 -20.48
C PRO A 12 17.74 8.63 -19.03
N ALA A 13 18.89 9.10 -18.51
CA ALA A 13 18.98 9.61 -17.15
C ALA A 13 17.98 10.76 -16.97
N LYS A 14 17.10 10.64 -15.98
CA LYS A 14 16.13 11.69 -15.64
C LYS A 14 16.87 12.90 -15.07
N SER A 15 16.44 14.10 -15.43
CA SER A 15 16.96 15.32 -14.80
C SER A 15 16.49 15.41 -13.34
N ALA A 16 17.18 16.21 -12.52
CA ALA A 16 16.75 16.46 -11.15
C ALA A 16 15.36 17.13 -11.09
N ASP A 17 15.02 17.94 -12.10
CA ASP A 17 13.70 18.56 -12.25
C ASP A 17 12.62 17.51 -12.53
N ASP A 18 12.89 16.54 -13.41
CA ASP A 18 11.97 15.44 -13.69
C ASP A 18 11.72 14.58 -12.45
N LEU A 19 12.78 14.29 -11.69
CA LEU A 19 12.69 13.54 -10.43
C LEU A 19 11.85 14.29 -9.39
N LEU A 20 12.05 15.61 -9.25
CA LEU A 20 11.27 16.43 -8.33
C LEU A 20 9.81 16.54 -8.76
N ALA A 21 9.54 16.73 -10.05
CA ALA A 21 8.19 16.75 -10.60
C ALA A 21 7.48 15.41 -10.36
N GLN A 22 8.18 14.30 -10.59
CA GLN A 22 7.66 12.96 -10.31
C GLN A 22 7.38 12.76 -8.82
N TYR A 23 8.28 13.19 -7.93
CA TYR A 23 8.08 13.12 -6.49
C TYR A 23 6.81 13.87 -6.07
N ARG A 24 6.62 15.11 -6.55
CA ARG A 24 5.44 15.94 -6.24
C ARG A 24 4.14 15.33 -6.77
N ALA A 25 4.17 14.78 -7.98
CA ALA A 25 3.00 14.19 -8.63
C ALA A 25 2.45 12.94 -7.93
N GLU A 26 3.22 12.33 -7.03
CA GLU A 26 2.78 11.15 -6.28
C GLU A 26 1.69 11.46 -5.26
N SER A 27 1.89 12.52 -4.46
CA SER A 27 1.04 12.93 -3.35
C SER A 27 0.22 14.19 -3.63
N THR A 28 0.51 14.90 -4.72
CA THR A 28 -0.18 16.12 -5.12
C THR A 28 -0.89 15.92 -6.47
N PRO A 29 -2.21 16.19 -6.56
CA PRO A 29 -2.90 16.13 -7.84
C PRO A 29 -2.38 17.23 -8.78
N ALA A 30 -2.37 16.93 -10.09
CA ALA A 30 -2.07 17.94 -11.10
C ALA A 30 -3.07 19.13 -10.98
N PRO A 31 -2.66 20.37 -11.31
CA PRO A 31 -3.50 21.56 -11.14
C PRO A 31 -4.88 21.49 -11.80
N ASN A 32 -5.01 20.72 -12.87
CA ASN A 32 -6.21 20.53 -13.68
C ASN A 32 -6.76 19.10 -13.63
N ALA A 33 -6.39 18.31 -12.61
CA ALA A 33 -6.93 16.95 -12.48
C ALA A 33 -8.46 17.01 -12.25
N PRO A 34 -9.27 16.27 -13.04
CA PRO A 34 -10.72 16.41 -13.08
C PRO A 34 -11.45 15.88 -11.85
N PHE A 35 -10.82 14.96 -11.10
CA PHE A 35 -11.45 14.27 -9.98
C PHE A 35 -10.72 14.61 -8.68
N VAL A 36 -10.77 15.87 -8.28
CA VAL A 36 -10.07 16.35 -7.08
C VAL A 36 -11.03 17.13 -6.19
N TRP A 37 -11.21 16.63 -4.98
CA TRP A 37 -11.89 17.36 -3.93
C TRP A 37 -10.89 17.99 -2.96
N LYS A 38 -11.10 19.28 -2.67
CA LYS A 38 -10.42 20.02 -1.61
C LYS A 38 -11.46 20.85 -0.84
N PRO A 39 -11.32 21.03 0.49
CA PRO A 39 -12.25 21.83 1.28
C PRO A 39 -12.45 23.27 0.78
N SER A 40 -11.41 23.86 0.19
CA SER A 40 -11.40 25.28 -0.20
C SER A 40 -11.55 25.54 -1.70
N SER A 41 -11.79 24.51 -2.52
CA SER A 41 -11.88 24.71 -3.98
C SER A 41 -13.18 25.41 -4.38
N PRO A 42 -13.13 26.47 -5.19
CA PRO A 42 -14.32 27.09 -5.79
C PRO A 42 -14.97 26.08 -6.74
N GLY A 43 -16.16 25.59 -6.37
CA GLY A 43 -16.86 24.51 -7.09
C GLY A 43 -17.22 23.31 -6.21
N ASN A 44 -16.60 23.16 -5.03
CA ASN A 44 -16.97 22.13 -4.06
C ASN A 44 -18.03 22.61 -3.06
N ALA A 45 -18.92 23.52 -3.47
CA ALA A 45 -20.03 23.98 -2.64
C ALA A 45 -20.93 22.82 -2.19
N ASP A 46 -21.02 21.79 -3.04
CA ASP A 46 -21.80 20.57 -2.82
C ASP A 46 -21.20 19.65 -1.72
N GLY A 47 -20.05 20.02 -1.15
CA GLY A 47 -19.44 19.30 -0.03
C GLY A 47 -18.79 17.97 -0.44
N LEU A 48 -18.25 17.23 0.54
CA LEU A 48 -17.56 15.95 0.28
C LEU A 48 -18.54 14.87 -0.17
N SER A 49 -19.75 14.83 0.39
CA SER A 49 -20.70 13.74 0.11
C SER A 49 -21.10 13.71 -1.36
N ASP A 50 -21.47 14.86 -1.91
CA ASP A 50 -21.95 14.96 -3.28
C ASP A 50 -20.82 14.64 -4.27
N PHE A 51 -19.59 15.06 -3.97
CA PHE A 51 -18.41 14.66 -4.73
C PHE A 51 -18.21 13.13 -4.74
N LEU A 52 -18.30 12.48 -3.58
CA LEU A 52 -18.12 11.02 -3.47
C LEU A 52 -19.27 10.24 -4.12
N GLU A 53 -20.47 10.81 -4.17
CA GLU A 53 -21.63 10.23 -4.86
C GLU A 53 -21.52 10.39 -6.39
N ALA A 54 -21.00 11.52 -6.86
CA ALA A 54 -20.75 11.77 -8.27
C ALA A 54 -19.56 10.96 -8.83
N HIS A 55 -18.57 10.63 -7.98
CA HIS A 55 -17.30 10.03 -8.39
C HIS A 55 -17.00 8.75 -7.61
N LEU A 56 -17.86 7.74 -7.77
CA LEU A 56 -17.62 6.41 -7.21
C LEU A 56 -16.42 5.75 -7.92
N PRO A 57 -15.38 5.29 -7.20
CA PRO A 57 -14.23 4.62 -7.79
C PRO A 57 -14.59 3.42 -8.68
N SER A 58 -15.64 2.67 -8.34
CA SER A 58 -16.08 1.49 -9.07
C SER A 58 -16.67 1.78 -10.46
N THR A 59 -17.14 3.00 -10.71
CA THR A 59 -17.81 3.40 -11.96
C THR A 59 -17.10 4.52 -12.71
N THR A 60 -16.32 5.34 -12.01
CA THR A 60 -15.63 6.48 -12.60
C THR A 60 -14.47 6.01 -13.47
N THR A 61 -14.50 6.34 -14.76
CA THR A 61 -13.42 6.07 -15.71
C THR A 61 -12.43 7.23 -15.77
N SER A 62 -11.19 6.94 -16.16
CA SER A 62 -10.17 7.96 -16.35
C SER A 62 -10.58 9.01 -17.39
N ARG A 63 -10.24 10.28 -17.14
CA ARG A 63 -10.53 11.41 -18.04
C ARG A 63 -9.37 12.38 -18.06
N GLY A 64 -9.05 12.90 -19.24
CA GLY A 64 -8.00 13.93 -19.41
C GLY A 64 -6.62 13.47 -18.94
N GLY A 65 -6.33 12.17 -19.03
CA GLY A 65 -5.08 11.57 -18.55
C GLY A 65 -5.00 11.37 -17.03
N SER A 66 -5.97 11.85 -16.25
CA SER A 66 -6.03 11.54 -14.82
C SER A 66 -6.61 10.15 -14.59
N ARG A 67 -5.83 9.34 -13.88
CA ARG A 67 -6.14 7.95 -13.54
C ARG A 67 -6.71 7.78 -12.16
N HIS A 68 -6.85 8.87 -11.41
CA HIS A 68 -7.14 8.82 -9.99
C HIS A 68 -8.20 9.83 -9.58
N ILE A 69 -8.92 9.46 -8.53
CA ILE A 69 -9.82 10.30 -7.75
C ILE A 69 -9.09 10.68 -6.47
N TRP A 70 -9.13 11.96 -6.10
CA TRP A 70 -8.37 12.53 -5.00
C TRP A 70 -9.30 13.24 -4.01
N VAL A 71 -9.05 13.00 -2.73
CA VAL A 71 -9.54 13.85 -1.64
C VAL A 71 -8.32 14.30 -0.88
N THR A 72 -8.09 15.61 -0.82
CA THR A 72 -6.90 16.19 -0.18
C THR A 72 -7.29 17.38 0.69
N ILE A 73 -6.69 17.43 1.88
CA ILE A 73 -6.79 18.57 2.78
C ILE A 73 -5.51 19.40 2.70
N PRO A 74 -5.60 20.73 2.91
CA PRO A 74 -4.40 21.55 3.05
C PRO A 74 -3.62 21.04 4.25
N TYR A 75 -2.43 20.49 4.00
CA TYR A 75 -1.52 20.17 5.09
C TYR A 75 -0.47 21.28 5.16
N LYS A 76 -0.36 21.89 6.34
CA LYS A 76 0.77 22.75 6.66
C LYS A 76 1.91 21.80 6.95
N ARG A 77 2.74 21.52 5.95
CA ARG A 77 4.03 20.87 6.15
C ARG A 77 4.68 21.57 7.34
N GLN A 78 4.98 20.84 8.42
CA GLN A 78 5.74 21.42 9.52
C GLN A 78 7.15 21.61 9.00
N SER A 79 7.34 22.78 8.38
CA SER A 79 8.59 23.41 7.97
C SER A 79 9.86 22.67 8.38
N SER A 80 10.26 21.66 7.62
CA SER A 80 11.60 21.73 7.07
C SER A 80 11.43 22.48 5.75
N SER A 81 11.72 23.78 5.79
CA SER A 81 11.74 24.69 4.65
C SER A 81 12.89 24.32 3.70
N ARG A 82 12.97 23.05 3.30
CA ARG A 82 13.96 22.57 2.34
C ARG A 82 13.64 23.23 1.01
N SER A 83 14.65 23.88 0.45
CA SER A 83 14.52 24.52 -0.84
C SER A 83 14.32 23.46 -1.93
N ASP A 84 13.75 23.86 -3.06
CA ASP A 84 13.69 23.00 -4.25
C ASP A 84 15.09 22.49 -4.63
N ASN A 85 16.14 23.27 -4.35
CA ASN A 85 17.53 22.88 -4.60
C ASN A 85 17.99 21.74 -3.67
N ASP A 86 17.63 21.78 -2.38
CA ASP A 86 17.95 20.71 -1.43
C ASP A 86 17.24 19.40 -1.83
N MET A 87 15.96 19.50 -2.20
CA MET A 87 15.18 18.36 -2.70
C MET A 87 15.81 17.76 -3.96
N LYS A 88 16.18 18.59 -4.94
CA LYS A 88 16.82 18.16 -6.19
C LYS A 88 18.17 17.51 -5.93
N PHE A 89 18.98 18.08 -5.04
CA PHE A 89 20.29 17.55 -4.70
C PHE A 89 20.18 16.16 -4.04
N ALA A 90 19.28 16.01 -3.07
CA ALA A 90 19.02 14.72 -2.42
C ALA A 90 18.49 13.66 -3.42
N LEU A 91 17.57 14.04 -4.31
CA LEU A 91 17.06 13.17 -5.36
C LEU A 91 18.15 12.74 -6.34
N ALA A 92 19.02 13.67 -6.76
CA ALA A 92 20.13 13.38 -7.66
C ALA A 92 21.13 12.41 -7.03
N GLN A 93 21.50 12.61 -5.77
CA GLN A 93 22.37 11.69 -5.03
C GLN A 93 21.76 10.29 -4.91
N ALA A 94 20.49 10.21 -4.48
CA ALA A 94 19.80 8.93 -4.33
C ALA A 94 19.64 8.20 -5.68
N HIS A 95 19.37 8.94 -6.76
CA HIS A 95 19.30 8.39 -8.11
C HIS A 95 20.65 7.89 -8.63
N HIS A 96 21.73 8.63 -8.38
CA HIS A 96 23.09 8.20 -8.71
C HIS A 96 23.45 6.90 -7.97
N ALA A 97 23.26 6.86 -6.66
CA ALA A 97 23.53 5.66 -5.86
C ALA A 97 22.68 4.46 -6.31
N PHE A 98 21.42 4.69 -6.73
CA PHE A 98 20.58 3.62 -7.29
C PHE A 98 21.09 3.10 -8.63
N ALA A 99 21.64 3.97 -9.48
CA ALA A 99 22.27 3.56 -10.74
C ALA A 99 23.55 2.73 -10.49
N GLU A 100 24.39 3.14 -9.54
CA GLU A 100 25.59 2.38 -9.12
C GLU A 100 25.23 1.01 -8.53
N LEU A 101 24.19 0.96 -7.68
CA LEU A 101 23.65 -0.29 -7.15
C LEU A 101 23.20 -1.22 -8.28
N SER A 102 22.48 -0.69 -9.27
CA SER A 102 21.97 -1.46 -10.40
C SER A 102 23.12 -2.05 -11.23
N THR A 103 24.14 -1.24 -11.52
CA THR A 103 25.36 -1.68 -12.21
C THR A 103 26.10 -2.76 -11.43
N SER A 104 26.23 -2.59 -10.11
CA SER A 104 26.93 -3.55 -9.23
C SER A 104 26.17 -4.88 -9.13
N CYS A 105 24.85 -4.84 -9.03
CA CYS A 105 24.01 -6.03 -9.04
C CYS A 105 24.08 -6.78 -10.38
N GLN A 106 24.17 -6.07 -11.51
CA GLN A 106 24.36 -6.68 -12.81
C GLN A 106 25.75 -7.33 -12.93
N ALA A 107 26.81 -6.63 -12.49
CA ALA A 107 28.16 -7.18 -12.46
C ALA A 107 28.28 -8.46 -11.60
N ILE A 108 27.51 -8.58 -10.50
CA ILE A 108 27.43 -9.82 -9.72
C ILE A 108 26.73 -10.93 -10.52
N GLU A 109 25.68 -10.59 -11.28
CA GLU A 109 24.95 -11.56 -12.10
C GLU A 109 25.83 -12.13 -13.22
N ASP A 110 26.60 -11.28 -13.89
CA ASP A 110 27.41 -11.65 -15.04
C ASP A 110 28.74 -12.33 -14.65
N ASN A 111 29.09 -12.35 -13.36
CA ASN A 111 30.34 -12.92 -12.90
C ASN A 111 30.21 -14.43 -12.61
N ASP A 112 30.72 -15.25 -13.53
CA ASP A 112 30.74 -16.72 -13.42
C ASP A 112 31.60 -17.28 -12.28
N LYS A 113 32.50 -16.46 -11.70
CA LYS A 113 33.32 -16.87 -10.55
C LYS A 113 32.54 -16.83 -9.24
N ILE A 114 31.40 -16.14 -9.19
CA ILE A 114 30.56 -16.06 -7.99
C ILE A 114 29.59 -17.24 -8.00
N PRO A 115 29.58 -18.09 -6.95
CA PRO A 115 28.75 -19.27 -6.94
C PRO A 115 27.27 -18.90 -6.85
N GLN A 116 26.42 -19.66 -7.55
CA GLN A 116 24.96 -19.45 -7.51
C GLN A 116 24.36 -19.79 -6.14
N ARG A 117 24.96 -20.76 -5.44
CA ARG A 117 24.60 -21.18 -4.08
C ARG A 117 25.77 -20.94 -3.14
N GLN A 118 25.48 -20.70 -1.87
CA GLN A 118 26.53 -20.49 -0.87
C GLN A 118 27.42 -21.74 -0.78
N ASN A 119 28.73 -21.55 -0.80
CA ASN A 119 29.70 -22.64 -0.75
C ASN A 119 30.79 -22.28 0.25
N ARG A 120 31.15 -23.21 1.15
CA ARG A 120 32.20 -22.99 2.15
C ARG A 120 33.55 -22.57 1.54
N LYS A 121 33.88 -23.06 0.34
CA LYS A 121 35.16 -22.75 -0.33
C LYS A 121 35.13 -21.45 -1.15
N GLN A 122 34.01 -21.14 -1.80
CA GLN A 122 33.88 -20.02 -2.74
C GLN A 122 33.20 -18.78 -2.12
N GLY A 123 32.68 -18.90 -0.89
CA GLY A 123 32.09 -17.80 -0.12
C GLY A 123 30.61 -17.56 -0.41
N MET A 124 30.20 -16.29 -0.32
CA MET A 124 28.82 -15.83 -0.47
C MET A 124 28.27 -16.06 -1.88
N SER A 125 26.99 -16.45 -1.97
CA SER A 125 26.28 -16.60 -3.24
C SER A 125 26.02 -15.25 -3.93
N LYS A 126 25.70 -15.27 -5.23
CA LYS A 126 25.25 -14.08 -5.96
C LYS A 126 24.10 -13.36 -5.24
N GLY A 127 23.09 -14.12 -4.77
CA GLY A 127 21.96 -13.57 -4.03
C GLY A 127 22.34 -12.90 -2.71
N GLN A 128 23.27 -13.48 -1.95
CA GLN A 128 23.75 -12.89 -0.69
C GLN A 128 24.52 -11.58 -0.93
N ARG A 129 25.38 -11.53 -1.94
CA ARG A 129 26.14 -10.32 -2.27
C ARG A 129 25.23 -9.18 -2.71
N LYS A 130 24.25 -9.45 -3.58
CA LYS A 130 23.24 -8.45 -3.98
C LYS A 130 22.45 -7.94 -2.79
N LYS A 131 22.07 -8.85 -1.89
CA LYS A 131 21.33 -8.50 -0.68
C LYS A 131 22.11 -7.53 0.21
N VAL A 132 23.42 -7.72 0.39
CA VAL A 132 24.26 -6.76 1.14
C VAL A 132 24.20 -5.38 0.50
N LEU A 133 24.42 -5.27 -0.81
CA LEU A 133 24.36 -3.98 -1.51
C LEU A 133 22.98 -3.31 -1.43
N ILE A 134 21.91 -4.10 -1.53
CA ILE A 134 20.53 -3.62 -1.40
C ILE A 134 20.24 -3.14 0.02
N ASP A 135 20.68 -3.89 1.03
CA ASP A 135 20.50 -3.53 2.44
C ASP A 135 21.29 -2.24 2.77
N ASP A 136 22.52 -2.08 2.25
CA ASP A 136 23.35 -0.88 2.41
C ASP A 136 22.72 0.36 1.75
N PHE A 137 22.20 0.21 0.52
CA PHE A 137 21.46 1.27 -0.15
C PHE A 137 20.18 1.63 0.61
N GLY A 138 19.43 0.62 1.07
CA GLY A 138 18.21 0.81 1.86
C GLY A 138 18.47 1.57 3.16
N ALA A 139 19.59 1.31 3.83
CA ALA A 139 20.02 2.03 5.03
C ALA A 139 20.39 3.50 4.76
N SER A 140 20.72 3.85 3.51
CA SER A 140 21.08 5.22 3.11
C SER A 140 19.87 6.08 2.72
N LEU A 141 18.75 5.47 2.35
CA LEU A 141 17.53 6.18 1.93
C LEU A 141 16.96 7.15 2.98
N PRO A 142 16.83 6.79 4.28
CA PRO A 142 16.34 7.72 5.30
C PRO A 142 17.18 9.00 5.36
N ARG A 143 18.50 8.89 5.19
CA ARG A 143 19.41 10.04 5.22
C ARG A 143 19.12 11.02 4.08
N TRP A 144 19.04 10.56 2.84
CA TRP A 144 18.68 11.45 1.72
C TRP A 144 17.26 12.00 1.85
N ALA A 145 16.34 11.21 2.40
CA ALA A 145 14.99 11.67 2.67
C ALA A 145 14.99 12.83 3.67
N ASP A 146 15.77 12.75 4.76
CA ASP A 146 15.88 13.83 5.74
C ASP A 146 16.61 15.07 5.17
N GLU A 147 17.73 14.87 4.48
CA GLU A 147 18.52 15.95 3.84
C GLU A 147 17.65 16.79 2.88
N GLY A 148 16.85 16.11 2.04
CA GLY A 148 15.95 16.75 1.08
C GLY A 148 14.56 17.08 1.61
N GLY A 149 14.21 16.68 2.83
CA GLY A 149 12.82 16.76 3.32
C GLY A 149 11.85 15.97 2.44
N LEU A 150 12.23 14.78 1.97
CA LEU A 150 11.47 13.89 1.09
C LEU A 150 10.76 12.78 1.90
N LEU A 151 10.17 13.17 3.04
CA LEU A 151 9.66 12.26 4.06
C LEU A 151 8.29 11.64 3.74
N THR A 152 7.55 12.26 2.81
CA THR A 152 6.19 11.83 2.48
C THR A 152 6.17 10.41 1.92
N GLY A 153 5.16 9.65 2.35
CA GLY A 153 4.90 8.32 1.85
C GLY A 153 3.42 7.98 1.86
N LYS A 154 3.14 6.73 1.50
CA LYS A 154 1.79 6.23 1.30
C LYS A 154 1.62 4.80 1.76
N TRP A 155 0.42 4.51 2.24
CA TRP A 155 -0.06 3.15 2.45
C TRP A 155 -0.91 2.68 1.31
N LEU A 156 -0.68 1.43 0.92
CA LEU A 156 -1.25 0.82 -0.27
C LEU A 156 -2.25 -0.26 0.13
N MET A 157 -3.49 -0.07 -0.30
CA MET A 157 -4.59 -1.00 -0.08
C MET A 157 -5.18 -1.39 -1.43
N PHE A 158 -5.30 -2.69 -1.68
CA PHE A 158 -5.91 -3.21 -2.89
C PHE A 158 -7.30 -3.71 -2.53
N LYS A 159 -8.32 -3.17 -3.21
CA LYS A 159 -9.73 -3.46 -2.95
C LYS A 159 -10.42 -3.92 -4.22
N ASP A 160 -11.29 -4.91 -4.10
CA ASP A 160 -12.19 -5.29 -5.18
C ASP A 160 -13.29 -4.23 -5.38
N ASP A 161 -14.04 -4.36 -6.47
CA ASP A 161 -15.14 -3.46 -6.83
C ASP A 161 -16.22 -3.33 -5.74
N LYS A 162 -16.44 -4.39 -4.95
CA LYS A 162 -17.48 -4.41 -3.93
C LYS A 162 -17.11 -3.55 -2.72
N TRP A 163 -15.81 -3.43 -2.45
CA TRP A 163 -15.30 -2.75 -1.26
C TRP A 163 -14.57 -1.44 -1.54
N VAL A 164 -14.19 -1.15 -2.80
CA VAL A 164 -13.42 0.05 -3.15
C VAL A 164 -14.18 1.34 -2.81
N ASP A 165 -15.46 1.43 -3.15
CA ASP A 165 -16.26 2.64 -2.91
C ASP A 165 -16.43 2.91 -1.42
N TYR A 166 -16.78 1.87 -0.66
CA TYR A 166 -16.89 1.95 0.80
C TYR A 166 -15.55 2.35 1.41
N GLY A 167 -14.47 1.64 1.04
CA GLY A 167 -13.15 1.86 1.61
C GLY A 167 -12.60 3.25 1.30
N PHE A 168 -12.80 3.77 0.10
CA PHE A 168 -12.39 5.11 -0.28
C PHE A 168 -13.24 6.17 0.46
N ARG A 169 -14.57 6.00 0.50
CA ARG A 169 -15.49 6.93 1.19
C ARG A 169 -15.15 7.05 2.67
N THR A 170 -14.96 5.94 3.39
CA THR A 170 -14.65 6.00 4.83
C THR A 170 -13.33 6.69 5.12
N LEU A 171 -12.32 6.49 4.28
CA LEU A 171 -11.03 7.16 4.42
C LEU A 171 -11.12 8.65 4.09
N ALA A 172 -11.83 9.01 3.02
CA ALA A 172 -12.06 10.41 2.63
C ALA A 172 -12.70 11.23 3.76
N TYR A 173 -13.75 10.69 4.41
CA TYR A 173 -14.33 11.33 5.58
C TYR A 173 -13.36 11.36 6.76
N SER A 174 -12.66 10.27 7.00
CA SER A 174 -11.79 10.15 8.17
C SER A 174 -10.59 11.08 8.17
N ILE A 175 -10.07 11.47 7.00
CA ILE A 175 -8.96 12.44 6.91
C ILE A 175 -9.43 13.90 7.08
N ILE A 176 -10.75 14.15 7.04
CA ILE A 176 -11.31 15.50 7.23
C ILE A 176 -11.83 15.66 8.65
N ASP A 177 -12.73 14.78 9.07
CA ASP A 177 -13.44 14.88 10.34
C ASP A 177 -13.65 13.49 10.96
N GLY A 178 -12.56 12.76 11.16
CA GLY A 178 -12.63 11.44 11.76
C GLY A 178 -11.31 11.01 12.41
N PRO A 179 -11.16 9.70 12.70
CA PRO A 179 -10.03 9.22 13.49
C PRO A 179 -8.66 9.55 12.90
N LEU A 180 -8.53 9.52 11.56
CA LEU A 180 -7.27 9.88 10.88
C LEU A 180 -6.95 11.38 10.97
N SER A 181 -7.94 12.28 10.97
CA SER A 181 -7.69 13.72 11.16
C SER A 181 -7.32 14.09 12.59
N GLN A 182 -7.61 13.19 13.54
CA GLN A 182 -7.28 13.34 14.97
C GLN A 182 -5.95 12.66 15.35
N CYS A 183 -5.24 12.08 14.38
CA CYS A 183 -3.94 11.45 14.61
C CYS A 183 -2.95 12.49 15.17
N LYS A 184 -2.31 12.16 16.29
CA LYS A 184 -1.41 13.12 16.98
C LYS A 184 0.01 13.08 16.44
N SER A 185 0.47 11.89 16.07
CA SER A 185 1.85 11.66 15.65
C SER A 185 2.03 11.79 14.14
N ALA A 186 0.95 11.90 13.37
CA ALA A 186 1.02 11.96 11.92
C ALA A 186 -0.05 12.87 11.32
N ASN A 187 0.31 13.60 10.28
CA ASN A 187 -0.65 14.35 9.48
C ASN A 187 -1.03 13.55 8.22
N VAL A 188 -2.23 12.99 8.21
CA VAL A 188 -2.78 12.24 7.08
C VAL A 188 -3.56 13.20 6.19
N HIS A 189 -3.07 13.46 4.98
CA HIS A 189 -3.51 14.63 4.21
C HIS A 189 -4.17 14.32 2.87
N THR A 190 -3.96 13.13 2.31
CA THR A 190 -4.50 12.77 1.00
C THR A 190 -4.93 11.31 0.98
N VAL A 191 -6.12 11.06 0.43
CA VAL A 191 -6.49 9.73 -0.07
C VAL A 191 -6.67 9.78 -1.58
N LYS A 192 -6.10 8.80 -2.27
CA LYS A 192 -6.10 8.66 -3.72
C LYS A 192 -6.59 7.26 -4.08
N VAL A 193 -7.39 7.14 -5.12
CA VAL A 193 -7.82 5.82 -5.62
C VAL A 193 -7.79 5.77 -7.14
N ASP A 194 -7.38 4.63 -7.69
CA ASP A 194 -7.42 4.37 -9.13
C ASP A 194 -8.86 4.41 -9.66
N CYS A 195 -9.07 4.94 -10.87
CA CYS A 195 -10.34 4.84 -11.60
C CYS A 195 -10.65 3.38 -12.02
N ALA A 196 -11.91 3.11 -12.37
CA ALA A 196 -12.43 1.78 -12.68
C ALA A 196 -11.68 1.06 -13.82
N ASP A 197 -11.17 1.80 -14.81
CA ASP A 197 -10.42 1.30 -15.96
C ASP A 197 -8.94 1.01 -15.67
N HIS A 198 -8.46 1.31 -14.45
CA HIS A 198 -7.07 1.09 -14.04
C HIS A 198 -6.87 -0.07 -13.07
N ARG A 199 -7.86 -0.98 -13.00
CA ARG A 199 -7.80 -2.21 -12.21
C ARG A 199 -6.62 -3.10 -12.58
N LYS A 200 -6.03 -3.71 -11.56
CA LYS A 200 -5.00 -4.74 -11.71
C LYS A 200 -5.49 -5.99 -11.00
N ASN A 201 -5.62 -7.09 -11.74
CA ASN A 201 -6.11 -8.37 -11.22
C ASN A 201 -7.49 -8.26 -10.52
N GLY A 202 -8.37 -7.39 -11.02
CA GLY A 202 -9.69 -7.15 -10.44
C GLY A 202 -9.69 -6.31 -9.16
N GLU A 203 -8.55 -5.74 -8.76
CA GLU A 203 -8.44 -4.84 -7.62
C GLU A 203 -8.09 -3.41 -8.09
N GLN A 204 -8.61 -2.40 -7.38
CA GLN A 204 -8.22 -0.99 -7.46
C GLN A 204 -7.30 -0.63 -6.30
N LEU A 205 -6.29 0.20 -6.54
CA LEU A 205 -5.38 0.68 -5.51
C LEU A 205 -5.95 1.93 -4.84
N ILE A 206 -6.12 1.87 -3.52
CA ILE A 206 -6.30 3.03 -2.65
C ILE A 206 -4.95 3.34 -2.01
N SER A 207 -4.50 4.60 -2.10
CA SER A 207 -3.30 5.13 -1.46
C SER A 207 -3.68 6.17 -0.40
N LEU A 208 -3.19 5.99 0.83
CA LEU A 208 -3.36 6.95 1.93
C LEU A 208 -2.01 7.60 2.23
N PHE A 209 -1.91 8.93 2.09
CA PHE A 209 -0.66 9.68 2.24
C PHE A 209 -0.58 10.39 3.58
N TYR A 210 0.63 10.45 4.11
CA TYR A 210 0.97 11.14 5.35
C TYR A 210 2.40 11.68 5.32
N GLU A 211 2.66 12.63 6.21
CA GLU A 211 3.82 13.53 6.13
C GLU A 211 5.18 12.84 6.25
N ASP A 212 5.34 11.91 7.19
CA ASP A 212 6.58 11.19 7.42
C ASP A 212 6.34 9.68 7.58
N VAL A 213 6.78 8.91 6.59
CA VAL A 213 6.71 7.44 6.53
C VAL A 213 7.84 6.76 7.31
N TRP A 214 8.87 7.51 7.70
CA TRP A 214 10.02 7.02 8.46
C TRP A 214 9.79 7.12 9.96
N ASP A 215 8.84 7.95 10.40
CA ASP A 215 8.38 7.97 11.79
C ASP A 215 7.56 6.70 12.10
N GLU A 216 8.17 5.81 12.90
CA GLU A 216 7.57 4.55 13.33
C GLU A 216 6.35 4.77 14.23
N ALA A 217 6.36 5.79 15.09
CA ALA A 217 5.25 6.10 15.97
C ALA A 217 4.04 6.61 15.17
N ALA A 218 4.29 7.52 14.22
CA ALA A 218 3.30 7.99 13.24
C ALA A 218 2.67 6.82 12.48
N SER A 219 3.52 5.99 11.87
CA SER A 219 3.09 4.84 11.09
C SER A 219 2.30 3.83 11.92
N THR A 220 2.71 3.58 13.16
CA THR A 220 2.02 2.67 14.08
C THR A 220 0.67 3.22 14.55
N GLU A 221 0.56 4.52 14.81
CA GLU A 221 -0.72 5.16 15.17
C GLU A 221 -1.74 5.06 14.03
N ILE A 222 -1.33 5.40 12.80
CA ILE A 222 -2.17 5.24 11.61
C ILE A 222 -2.61 3.76 11.48
N ALA A 223 -1.76 2.78 11.83
CA ALA A 223 -2.04 1.35 11.61
C ALA A 223 -3.15 0.91 12.54
N ARG A 224 -3.04 1.34 13.79
CA ARG A 224 -4.06 1.10 14.82
C ARG A 224 -5.38 1.74 14.41
N ILE A 225 -5.36 2.96 13.88
CA ILE A 225 -6.59 3.65 13.42
C ILE A 225 -7.23 2.89 12.25
N MET A 226 -6.45 2.51 11.24
CA MET A 226 -6.93 1.78 10.07
C MET A 226 -7.54 0.42 10.43
N LEU A 227 -6.92 -0.31 11.36
CA LEU A 227 -7.45 -1.58 11.84
C LEU A 227 -8.73 -1.40 12.66
N ARG A 228 -8.73 -0.47 13.64
CA ARG A 228 -9.84 -0.32 14.60
C ARG A 228 -11.08 0.35 14.03
N HIS A 229 -10.90 1.37 13.19
CA HIS A 229 -12.00 2.21 12.73
C HIS A 229 -12.46 1.90 11.30
N HIS A 230 -11.55 1.39 10.47
CA HIS A 230 -11.84 1.16 9.05
C HIS A 230 -11.90 -0.32 8.67
N CYS A 231 -11.46 -1.23 9.56
CA CYS A 231 -11.29 -2.65 9.26
C CYS A 231 -10.46 -2.87 7.97
N GLN A 232 -9.48 -1.99 7.74
CA GLN A 232 -8.60 -2.04 6.59
C GLN A 232 -7.18 -2.33 7.06
N TYR A 233 -6.55 -3.31 6.43
CA TYR A 233 -5.13 -3.60 6.61
C TYR A 233 -4.37 -3.12 5.37
N SER A 234 -3.28 -2.38 5.59
CA SER A 234 -2.36 -2.00 4.52
C SER A 234 -1.53 -3.21 4.12
N ARG A 235 -1.39 -3.48 2.82
CA ARG A 235 -0.50 -4.55 2.36
C ARG A 235 0.96 -4.11 2.33
N ALA A 236 1.20 -2.80 2.18
CA ALA A 236 2.53 -2.24 1.99
C ALA A 236 2.57 -0.75 2.32
N ALA A 237 3.72 -0.28 2.78
CA ALA A 237 4.02 1.14 2.95
C ALA A 237 5.15 1.51 2.01
N LYS A 238 4.99 2.57 1.22
CA LYS A 238 5.98 3.01 0.24
C LYS A 238 6.24 4.50 0.37
N THR A 239 7.51 4.88 0.38
CA THR A 239 7.89 6.29 0.39
C THR A 239 7.77 6.89 -1.02
N ASP A 240 7.47 8.18 -1.13
CA ASP A 240 7.38 8.84 -2.44
C ASP A 240 8.77 8.93 -3.11
N LEU A 241 9.84 8.92 -2.31
CA LEU A 241 11.22 8.81 -2.80
C LEU A 241 11.44 7.51 -3.60
N HIS A 242 11.00 6.35 -3.09
CA HIS A 242 11.07 5.10 -3.86
C HIS A 242 10.34 5.21 -5.20
N SER A 243 9.18 5.87 -5.22
CA SER A 243 8.42 6.12 -6.44
C SER A 243 9.19 7.01 -7.42
N ALA A 244 9.76 8.13 -6.96
CA ALA A 244 10.53 9.06 -7.78
C ALA A 244 11.76 8.39 -8.42
N LEU A 245 12.48 7.57 -7.65
CA LEU A 245 13.64 6.80 -8.11
C LEU A 245 13.28 5.65 -9.06
N GLY A 246 11.98 5.36 -9.25
CA GLY A 246 11.52 4.25 -10.08
C GLY A 246 11.72 2.87 -9.42
N ILE A 247 12.01 2.83 -8.12
CA ILE A 247 12.15 1.59 -7.35
C ILE A 247 10.77 0.93 -7.27
N ASN A 248 10.67 -0.22 -7.92
CA ASN A 248 9.45 -1.01 -8.02
C ASN A 248 9.79 -2.50 -7.90
N SER A 249 8.77 -3.34 -7.63
CA SER A 249 8.95 -4.78 -7.44
C SER A 249 9.44 -5.54 -8.69
N LYS A 250 9.48 -4.89 -9.86
CA LYS A 250 9.84 -5.50 -11.15
C LYS A 250 11.25 -5.11 -11.63
N VAL A 251 12.02 -4.33 -10.88
CA VAL A 251 13.40 -4.02 -11.26
C VAL A 251 14.22 -5.30 -11.19
N LYS A 252 14.62 -5.82 -12.37
CA LYS A 252 15.37 -7.08 -12.48
C LYS A 252 16.68 -6.96 -11.70
N GLY A 253 16.93 -7.92 -10.81
CA GLY A 253 18.17 -8.00 -10.04
C GLY A 253 18.29 -7.07 -8.84
N VAL A 254 17.39 -6.08 -8.67
CA VAL A 254 17.37 -5.13 -7.54
C VAL A 254 15.98 -5.13 -6.92
N ALA A 255 15.66 -6.20 -6.20
CA ALA A 255 14.44 -6.28 -5.41
C ALA A 255 14.67 -5.62 -4.05
N ILE A 256 14.53 -4.30 -4.00
CA ILE A 256 14.46 -3.58 -2.72
C ILE A 256 13.06 -3.82 -2.17
N SER A 257 12.97 -4.35 -0.95
CA SER A 257 11.70 -4.40 -0.22
C SER A 257 11.22 -2.97 -0.06
N GLY A 258 10.25 -2.56 -0.87
CA GLY A 258 9.68 -1.21 -0.82
C GLY A 258 8.96 -0.91 0.49
N ASP A 259 8.72 -1.93 1.31
CA ASP A 259 8.22 -1.83 2.69
C ASP A 259 9.29 -1.24 3.60
N SER A 260 9.32 0.08 3.62
CA SER A 260 10.15 0.91 4.50
C SER A 260 9.84 0.65 5.98
N THR A 261 8.56 0.43 6.28
CA THR A 261 8.13 -0.05 7.58
C THR A 261 8.00 -1.56 7.50
N ARG A 262 9.03 -2.28 7.94
CA ARG A 262 8.79 -3.59 8.56
C ARG A 262 8.02 -3.30 9.84
N LEU A 263 6.71 -3.10 9.73
CA LEU A 263 5.77 -3.16 10.85
C LEU A 263 5.89 -4.58 11.38
N ALA A 264 6.90 -4.78 12.21
CA ALA A 264 7.23 -6.04 12.82
C ALA A 264 6.00 -6.42 13.63
N ASP A 265 5.30 -7.43 13.14
CA ASP A 265 4.32 -8.19 13.89
C ASP A 265 3.17 -7.35 14.50
N LEU A 266 2.29 -6.80 13.64
CA LEU A 266 0.97 -6.29 14.08
C LEU A 266 -0.02 -7.44 14.42
N SER A 267 0.40 -8.70 14.32
CA SER A 267 -0.40 -9.88 14.67
C SER A 267 -1.05 -9.81 16.08
N PRO A 268 -0.41 -9.24 17.13
CA PRO A 268 -1.05 -9.11 18.44
C PRO A 268 -2.30 -8.22 18.44
N LEU A 269 -2.38 -7.23 17.53
CA LEU A 269 -3.54 -6.35 17.39
C LEU A 269 -4.72 -7.03 16.68
N CYS A 270 -4.44 -7.99 15.80
CA CYS A 270 -5.47 -8.76 15.09
C CYS A 270 -6.09 -9.87 15.95
N ALA A 271 -5.39 -10.34 17.00
CA ALA A 271 -5.85 -11.45 17.84
C ALA A 271 -7.09 -11.15 18.71
N HIS A 272 -7.51 -9.88 18.82
CA HIS A 272 -8.63 -9.45 19.67
C HIS A 272 -9.92 -9.16 18.88
N SER A 273 -9.96 -9.43 17.57
CA SER A 273 -11.11 -9.18 16.69
C SER A 273 -11.79 -10.49 16.23
N THR A 274 -12.19 -11.35 17.16
CA THR A 274 -12.97 -12.58 16.86
C THR A 274 -14.43 -12.49 17.32
N GLY A 275 -14.96 -11.28 17.49
CA GLY A 275 -16.41 -11.08 17.59
C GLY A 275 -17.07 -11.17 16.21
N PRO A 276 -18.26 -11.79 16.06
CA PRO A 276 -18.98 -11.81 14.80
C PRO A 276 -19.48 -10.41 14.45
N THR A 277 -18.68 -9.64 13.72
CA THR A 277 -19.11 -8.36 13.16
C THR A 277 -20.07 -8.62 12.01
N SER A 278 -21.37 -8.54 12.32
CA SER A 278 -22.37 -8.19 11.32
C SER A 278 -21.97 -6.88 10.63
N PRO A 279 -22.27 -6.66 9.34
CA PRO A 279 -22.05 -5.37 8.71
C PRO A 279 -22.70 -4.27 9.56
N PRO A 280 -22.04 -3.12 9.77
CA PRO A 280 -22.65 -2.03 10.51
C PRO A 280 -23.96 -1.65 9.81
N ARG A 281 -25.06 -1.73 10.55
CA ARG A 281 -26.33 -1.16 10.09
C ARG A 281 -26.06 0.31 9.80
N SER A 282 -26.37 0.70 8.56
CA SER A 282 -26.55 2.06 8.05
C SER A 282 -26.57 3.11 9.17
N ILE A 283 -25.59 4.02 9.14
CA ILE A 283 -25.66 5.28 9.88
C ILE A 283 -26.87 6.02 9.29
N ALA A 284 -28.01 5.85 9.94
CA ALA A 284 -29.23 6.54 9.59
C ALA A 284 -29.01 8.03 9.80
N SER A 285 -29.06 8.75 8.68
CA SER A 285 -29.21 10.19 8.55
C SER A 285 -30.05 10.79 9.68
N THR A 286 -29.43 11.70 10.44
CA THR A 286 -30.12 12.63 11.32
C THR A 286 -30.90 13.63 10.46
N ARG A 287 -32.10 13.25 10.02
CA ARG A 287 -33.13 14.19 9.54
C ARG A 287 -34.40 14.00 10.35
N SER A 288 -34.55 14.85 11.36
CA SER A 288 -35.83 15.06 12.04
C SER A 288 -36.71 16.02 11.23
N PHE A 289 -38.04 15.80 11.33
CA PHE A 289 -39.16 16.64 10.89
C PHE A 289 -39.60 16.58 9.41
N LEU A 290 -40.52 15.65 9.08
CA LEU A 290 -41.95 15.94 8.97
C LEU A 290 -42.77 14.65 8.79
N ALA A 291 -43.84 14.52 9.56
CA ALA A 291 -44.73 13.36 9.58
C ALA A 291 -45.71 13.35 8.38
N LYS A 292 -45.91 12.17 7.75
CA LYS A 292 -47.22 11.74 7.23
C LYS A 292 -47.30 10.22 6.99
N ARG A 293 -47.60 9.52 8.08
CA ARG A 293 -48.62 8.46 8.23
C ARG A 293 -49.30 7.96 6.93
N ARG A 294 -49.09 6.69 6.58
CA ARG A 294 -50.13 5.82 5.99
C ARG A 294 -49.86 4.34 6.28
N LYS A 295 -50.91 3.67 6.78
CA LYS A 295 -51.02 2.25 7.15
C LYS A 295 -51.47 1.42 5.94
N SER A 296 -51.00 0.18 5.82
CA SER A 296 -51.75 -1.03 5.40
C SER A 296 -50.75 -2.21 5.29
N SER A 297 -50.68 -3.16 6.22
CA SER A 297 -51.57 -4.31 6.48
C SER A 297 -51.29 -5.55 5.60
N ARG A 298 -50.86 -6.64 6.27
CA ARG A 298 -51.10 -8.09 6.00
C ARG A 298 -50.66 -8.63 4.62
N SER A 299 -50.17 -9.86 4.44
CA SER A 299 -50.58 -11.12 5.05
C SER A 299 -49.49 -12.21 4.95
N SER A 300 -49.55 -13.10 5.94
CA SER A 300 -48.98 -14.44 6.05
C SER A 300 -49.29 -15.38 4.88
N THR A 301 -48.41 -16.35 4.63
CA THR A 301 -48.74 -17.79 4.65
C THR A 301 -47.49 -18.65 4.85
N ALA A 302 -47.66 -19.69 5.66
CA ALA A 302 -46.71 -20.74 5.99
C ALA A 302 -46.77 -21.89 4.97
N SER A 303 -45.68 -22.66 4.78
CA SER A 303 -45.82 -24.08 4.45
C SER A 303 -44.54 -24.92 4.63
N LYS A 304 -44.68 -25.93 5.51
CA LYS A 304 -44.20 -27.33 5.43
C LYS A 304 -42.72 -27.68 5.19
N ARG A 305 -42.11 -28.14 6.29
CA ARG A 305 -41.53 -29.49 6.52
C ARG A 305 -41.27 -30.36 5.28
N ARG A 306 -40.03 -30.84 5.15
CA ARG A 306 -39.75 -32.25 4.83
C ARG A 306 -38.40 -32.72 5.37
N SER A 307 -38.49 -33.73 6.22
CA SER A 307 -37.43 -34.58 6.78
C SER A 307 -36.88 -35.54 5.72
N GLY A 308 -35.55 -35.69 5.67
CA GLY A 308 -34.87 -36.67 4.83
C GLY A 308 -33.66 -37.27 5.54
N THR A 309 -33.87 -38.40 6.18
CA THR A 309 -32.84 -39.29 6.75
C THR A 309 -32.07 -40.05 5.68
N ARG A 310 -30.85 -40.48 6.07
CA ARG A 310 -30.17 -41.77 5.73
C ARG A 310 -29.16 -41.74 4.57
N ARG A 311 -27.86 -41.91 4.86
CA ARG A 311 -27.13 -43.21 4.76
C ARG A 311 -25.63 -43.08 5.08
N ARG A 312 -25.18 -44.01 5.93
CA ARG A 312 -23.80 -44.45 6.18
C ARG A 312 -23.03 -44.71 4.88
N ARG A 313 -21.73 -44.37 4.85
CA ARG A 313 -20.68 -45.30 4.39
C ARG A 313 -19.41 -45.15 5.23
N LYS A 314 -18.99 -46.31 5.74
CA LYS A 314 -17.84 -46.64 6.56
C LYS A 314 -16.67 -46.88 5.58
N GLY A 315 -15.51 -46.32 5.85
CA GLY A 315 -14.30 -46.51 5.04
C GLY A 315 -13.07 -46.48 5.94
N GLU A 316 -12.70 -47.65 6.44
CA GLU A 316 -11.46 -47.96 7.15
C GLU A 316 -10.26 -47.69 6.24
N ARG A 317 -9.24 -46.96 6.75
CA ARG A 317 -7.84 -47.15 6.33
C ARG A 317 -6.92 -47.06 7.54
N SER A 318 -6.16 -48.14 7.67
CA SER A 318 -5.22 -48.54 8.72
C SER A 318 -4.00 -47.60 8.88
N PRO A 319 -3.26 -47.73 9.99
CA PRO A 319 -2.19 -46.79 10.38
C PRO A 319 -0.86 -47.16 9.70
N VAL A 320 -0.15 -46.15 9.19
CA VAL A 320 1.23 -46.30 8.71
C VAL A 320 2.20 -46.05 9.86
N THR A 321 2.82 -47.15 10.24
CA THR A 321 4.11 -47.39 10.90
C THR A 321 4.97 -46.20 11.35
N ALA A 322 5.27 -46.24 12.65
CA ALA A 322 6.33 -45.51 13.34
C ALA A 322 7.71 -45.77 12.71
N ARG A 323 8.48 -44.70 12.50
CA ARG A 323 9.91 -44.78 12.20
C ARG A 323 10.73 -44.49 13.45
N LYS A 324 11.67 -45.40 13.69
CA LYS A 324 12.67 -45.47 14.75
C LYS A 324 13.46 -44.16 14.92
N ARG A 325 13.52 -43.67 16.16
CA ARG A 325 14.64 -42.89 16.69
C ARG A 325 15.88 -43.78 16.68
N VAL A 326 16.97 -43.30 16.07
CA VAL A 326 18.30 -43.85 16.25
C VAL A 326 19.05 -42.87 17.12
N ASP A 327 19.33 -43.30 18.34
CA ASP A 327 20.28 -42.67 19.24
C ASP A 327 21.66 -42.68 18.60
N ARG A 328 22.34 -41.53 18.60
CA ARG A 328 23.76 -41.44 18.30
C ARG A 328 24.43 -40.70 19.45
N GLN A 329 24.78 -41.47 20.48
CA GLN A 329 25.88 -41.13 21.36
C GLN A 329 27.17 -41.16 20.53
N VAL A 330 27.90 -40.05 20.50
CA VAL A 330 29.34 -40.06 20.25
C VAL A 330 29.96 -39.22 21.37
N GLU A 331 30.41 -39.94 22.37
CA GLU A 331 31.38 -39.51 23.34
C GLU A 331 32.70 -40.18 22.93
N ARG A 332 33.74 -39.38 22.68
CA ARG A 332 35.15 -39.79 22.81
C ARG A 332 36.09 -38.61 22.54
N ARG A 333 36.75 -38.22 23.64
CA ARG A 333 38.09 -37.65 23.79
C ARG A 333 38.32 -36.22 23.30
#